data_AF-A0A1G9VZW6-F1
#
_entry.id   AF-A0A1G9VZW6-F1
#
_cell.length_a   1.000
_cell.length_b   1.000
_cell.length_c   1.000
_cell.angle_alpha   90.00
_cell.angle_beta   90.00
_cell.angle_gamma   90.00
#
_symmetry.space_group_name_H-M   'P 1'
#
loop_
_entity.id
_entity.type
_entity.pdbx_description
1 polymer ?
#
loop_
_entity_poly.entity_id
_entity_poly.type
_entity_poly.pdbx_seq_one_letter_code
_entity_poly.pdbx_strand_id
1 'polypeptide(L)'
;MTAGKSSKTCSQGQASTQRRRSGKWVRRTIQAGLIAGLVLDTAQLRRRLAGLRTLPDRPEPGQDRFRVLEAEDVRVDRATLAAARAHAQAEGLSTLDLVPRDLPVAQALDLLRAVDPTTYRTDRQAPGRGALHATLADDGVLRAAGIPTDNGHPSAPELAEAIAQLKLHAPGGTDLIVAPRLTSAPDVVAKDPEVLASMHGENTMGALLPQLAWLSALAASTLINPAWALAAIGAWSAQPLIVFYGSKNMRPADLLSYSASRAVKEPKRLFAAMAAAQSHTAERVDPVEERRPAYQADLAKGIDRFFGERRTDCPWCSSTRLEVRLRTRDLFQRKPGTFVLDRCQDCGHVFQNPQLTSAGLDFYYRDFYDGMGEKKLDSLFKARGVMYRPRAESLKRFAQPESWLDVGTGHGHFCNAAREVWPQTTFDGLDITDGIKLAEHRGWIDRGYRGSFVELSPSMAANYDVVSMFHYLEHSLDPKLELEAAHTALRSGGHLVIEVPDPEARWANLLGKWWIPWLQPQHLHFVSIGNLRRQLEKMGFTVVLEQRAEAHEPIDLLSAAWTRLSNLAAGGEDLPWYPAKPDPTRKAIRAATLAIGSPVLLAASLADGALRPFAARLGLTNAYRVIARKS
;
A
#
# COMPACT_ATOMS: atom_id res chain seq x y z
N MET A 1 43.53 36.82 -55.82
CA MET A 1 42.42 35.85 -55.86
C MET A 1 42.92 34.51 -55.32
N THR A 2 42.60 34.19 -54.07
CA THR A 2 42.55 32.82 -53.52
C THR A 2 42.11 32.90 -52.05
N ALA A 3 41.50 31.80 -51.57
CA ALA A 3 41.01 31.51 -50.22
C ALA A 3 39.58 31.97 -49.89
N GLY A 4 38.71 30.99 -49.60
CA GLY A 4 37.44 31.25 -48.91
C GLY A 4 36.25 30.31 -49.16
N LYS A 5 36.42 28.98 -49.36
CA LYS A 5 35.28 28.03 -49.29
C LYS A 5 35.71 26.67 -48.69
N SER A 6 35.77 26.57 -47.36
CA SER A 6 35.85 25.28 -46.65
C SER A 6 35.49 25.39 -45.16
N SER A 7 34.23 25.70 -44.81
CA SER A 7 33.82 25.62 -43.39
C SER A 7 32.36 25.22 -43.11
N LYS A 8 31.49 25.09 -44.13
CA LYS A 8 30.06 24.75 -43.89
C LYS A 8 29.71 23.25 -43.91
N THR A 9 30.62 22.36 -44.34
CA THR A 9 30.37 20.91 -44.42
C THR A 9 30.79 20.12 -43.16
N CYS A 10 31.57 20.70 -42.25
CA CYS A 10 32.06 19.99 -41.05
C CYS A 10 31.03 19.96 -39.90
N SER A 11 30.19 21.00 -39.74
CA SER A 11 29.23 21.08 -38.61
C SER A 11 28.01 20.17 -38.77
N GLN A 12 27.52 19.92 -40.00
CA GLN A 12 26.42 18.99 -40.25
C GLN A 12 26.83 17.51 -40.06
N GLY A 13 28.10 17.18 -40.35
CA GLY A 13 28.66 15.85 -40.11
C GLY A 13 28.78 15.52 -38.61
N GLN A 14 29.13 16.50 -37.77
CA GLN A 14 29.23 16.33 -36.31
C GLN A 14 27.87 16.20 -35.62
N ALA A 15 26.86 16.96 -36.03
CA ALA A 15 25.50 16.83 -35.47
C ALA A 15 24.83 15.49 -35.82
N SER A 16 25.06 14.96 -37.03
CA SER A 16 24.54 13.65 -37.46
C SER A 16 25.23 12.47 -36.77
N THR A 17 26.55 12.56 -36.52
CA THR A 17 27.32 11.55 -35.80
C THR A 17 27.01 11.57 -34.29
N GLN A 18 26.75 12.74 -33.71
CA GLN A 18 26.31 12.88 -32.31
C GLN A 18 24.90 12.33 -32.09
N ARG A 19 23.93 12.58 -33.00
CA ARG A 19 22.59 11.96 -32.97
C ARG A 19 22.64 10.44 -33.17
N ARG A 20 23.53 9.94 -34.04
CA ARG A 20 23.74 8.49 -34.22
C ARG A 20 24.40 7.84 -32.99
N ARG A 21 25.31 8.54 -32.30
CA ARG A 21 25.94 8.07 -31.05
C ARG A 21 24.94 8.06 -29.89
N SER A 22 24.11 9.09 -29.73
CA SER A 22 23.08 9.12 -28.69
C SER A 22 22.03 8.01 -28.89
N GLY A 23 21.60 7.76 -30.12
CA GLY A 23 20.68 6.67 -30.45
C GLY A 23 21.25 5.28 -30.15
N LYS A 24 22.55 5.04 -30.37
CA LYS A 24 23.19 3.77 -30.01
C LYS A 24 23.27 3.55 -28.49
N TRP A 25 23.54 4.61 -27.73
CA TRP A 25 23.62 4.54 -26.27
C TRP A 25 22.26 4.22 -25.66
N VAL A 26 21.20 4.94 -26.06
CA VAL A 26 19.82 4.68 -25.59
C VAL A 26 19.39 3.24 -25.88
N ARG A 27 19.66 2.72 -27.08
CA ARG A 27 19.34 1.34 -27.43
C ARG A 27 20.05 0.33 -26.53
N ARG A 28 21.34 0.52 -26.27
CA ARG A 28 22.13 -0.36 -25.39
C ARG A 28 21.62 -0.32 -23.96
N THR A 29 21.23 0.85 -23.46
CA THR A 29 20.66 1.00 -22.12
C THR A 29 19.32 0.27 -21.98
N ILE A 30 18.41 0.40 -22.95
CA ILE A 30 17.12 -0.32 -22.95
C ILE A 30 17.36 -1.84 -22.97
N GLN A 31 18.25 -2.31 -23.84
CA GLN A 31 18.58 -3.74 -23.95
C GLN A 31 19.18 -4.28 -22.65
N ALA A 32 20.12 -3.54 -22.04
CA ALA A 32 20.72 -3.92 -20.77
C ALA A 32 19.67 -3.96 -19.64
N GLY A 33 18.75 -2.99 -19.59
CA GLY A 33 17.65 -2.97 -18.62
C GLY A 33 16.71 -4.17 -18.76
N LEU A 34 16.33 -4.53 -19.99
CA LEU A 34 15.48 -5.69 -20.25
C LEU A 34 16.16 -7.02 -19.85
N ILE A 35 17.45 -7.17 -20.14
CA ILE A 35 18.24 -8.35 -19.73
C ILE A 35 18.36 -8.40 -18.20
N ALA A 36 18.72 -7.29 -17.56
CA ALA A 36 18.83 -7.22 -16.11
C ALA A 36 17.48 -7.57 -15.43
N GLY A 37 16.37 -7.04 -15.95
CA GLY A 37 15.03 -7.37 -15.49
C GLY A 37 14.71 -8.86 -15.60
N LEU A 38 15.01 -9.49 -16.74
CA LEU A 38 14.81 -10.94 -16.93
C LEU A 38 15.66 -11.77 -15.97
N VAL A 39 16.93 -11.42 -15.79
CA VAL A 39 17.85 -12.13 -14.88
C VAL A 39 17.37 -12.02 -13.43
N LEU A 40 16.99 -10.81 -12.99
CA LEU A 40 16.48 -10.56 -11.65
C LEU A 40 15.16 -11.30 -11.40
N ASP A 41 14.21 -11.24 -12.32
CA ASP A 41 12.93 -11.99 -12.23
C ASP A 41 13.20 -13.49 -12.14
N THR A 42 14.09 -14.04 -12.97
CA THR A 42 14.47 -15.46 -12.94
C THR A 42 15.08 -15.86 -11.60
N ALA A 43 16.01 -15.06 -11.08
CA ALA A 43 16.65 -15.32 -9.79
C ALA A 43 15.64 -15.25 -8.63
N GLN A 44 14.74 -14.27 -8.66
CA GLN A 44 13.68 -14.11 -7.66
C GLN A 44 12.70 -15.28 -7.68
N LEU A 45 12.24 -15.71 -8.85
CA LEU A 45 11.37 -16.87 -9.01
C LEU A 45 12.04 -18.16 -8.51
N ARG A 46 13.32 -18.38 -8.83
CA ARG A 46 14.08 -19.54 -8.33
C ARG A 46 14.23 -19.51 -6.80
N ARG A 47 14.52 -18.34 -6.22
CA ARG A 47 14.60 -18.17 -4.76
C ARG A 47 13.28 -18.52 -4.09
N ARG A 48 12.16 -18.01 -4.62
CA ARG A 48 10.82 -18.26 -4.08
C ARG A 48 10.42 -19.74 -4.22
N LEU A 49 10.72 -20.37 -5.36
CA LEU A 49 10.50 -21.80 -5.57
C LEU A 49 11.32 -22.66 -4.59
N ALA A 50 12.55 -22.28 -4.30
CA ALA A 50 13.38 -22.95 -3.30
C ALA A 50 12.83 -22.78 -1.87
N GLY A 51 12.09 -21.69 -1.61
CA GLY A 51 11.41 -21.45 -0.35
C GLY A 51 10.14 -22.29 -0.12
N LEU A 52 9.55 -22.87 -1.18
CA LEU A 52 8.39 -23.75 -1.05
C LEU A 52 8.79 -25.06 -0.36
N ARG A 53 8.10 -25.37 0.74
CA ARG A 53 8.24 -26.67 1.41
C ARG A 53 7.32 -27.70 0.75
N THR A 54 7.61 -28.97 0.99
CA THR A 54 6.80 -30.09 0.47
C THR A 54 6.33 -30.95 1.66
N LEU A 55 5.06 -31.35 1.65
CA LEU A 55 4.52 -32.25 2.67
C LEU A 55 5.28 -33.59 2.67
N PRO A 56 5.55 -34.15 3.86
CA PRO A 56 6.17 -35.46 3.97
C PRO A 56 5.21 -36.57 3.50
N ASP A 57 5.76 -37.64 2.91
CA ASP A 57 4.98 -38.76 2.37
C ASP A 57 4.32 -39.64 3.46
N ARG A 58 4.70 -39.50 4.74
CA ARG A 58 4.17 -40.28 5.86
C ARG A 58 3.23 -39.41 6.73
N PRO A 59 1.94 -39.76 6.83
CA PRO A 59 1.00 -39.01 7.67
C PRO A 59 1.18 -39.41 9.15
N GLU A 60 1.47 -38.43 9.99
CA GLU A 60 1.20 -38.52 11.43
C GLU A 60 -0.27 -38.12 11.66
N PRO A 61 -1.01 -38.74 12.61
CA PRO A 61 -2.39 -38.39 12.88
C PRO A 61 -2.48 -36.96 13.48
N GLY A 62 -3.00 -36.01 12.69
CA GLY A 62 -3.30 -34.65 13.14
C GLY A 62 -4.67 -34.51 13.81
N GLN A 63 -4.84 -33.50 14.66
CA GLN A 63 -6.11 -33.20 15.33
C GLN A 63 -7.22 -32.75 14.36
N ASP A 64 -8.48 -32.97 14.72
CA ASP A 64 -9.66 -32.67 13.89
C ASP A 64 -10.18 -31.22 14.04
N ARG A 65 -9.28 -30.25 14.31
CA ARG A 65 -9.63 -28.82 14.48
C ARG A 65 -9.64 -28.02 13.17
N PHE A 66 -9.09 -28.60 12.11
CA PHE A 66 -8.91 -27.94 10.83
C PHE A 66 -9.91 -28.45 9.80
N ARG A 67 -10.55 -27.53 9.08
CA ARG A 67 -11.36 -27.82 7.89
C ARG A 67 -10.58 -27.53 6.62
N VAL A 68 -10.88 -28.30 5.59
CA VAL A 68 -10.36 -28.07 4.24
C VAL A 68 -11.45 -27.40 3.42
N LEU A 69 -11.10 -26.29 2.76
CA LEU A 69 -11.89 -25.69 1.71
C LEU A 69 -11.31 -26.18 0.39
N GLU A 70 -12.07 -26.97 -0.35
CA GLU A 70 -11.66 -27.57 -1.63
C GLU A 70 -12.36 -26.85 -2.77
N ALA A 71 -11.62 -26.33 -3.75
CA ALA A 71 -12.23 -25.75 -4.94
C ALA A 71 -13.11 -26.77 -5.68
N GLU A 72 -13.98 -26.27 -6.55
CA GLU A 72 -14.75 -27.10 -7.49
C GLU A 72 -13.84 -28.12 -8.21
N ASP A 73 -14.24 -29.39 -8.21
CA ASP A 73 -13.49 -30.54 -8.74
C ASP A 73 -12.09 -30.82 -8.16
N VAL A 74 -11.73 -30.17 -7.05
CA VAL A 74 -10.57 -30.55 -6.25
C VAL A 74 -11.00 -31.53 -5.17
N ARG A 75 -10.22 -32.60 -4.96
CA ARG A 75 -10.40 -33.54 -3.84
C ARG A 75 -9.06 -33.79 -3.17
N VAL A 76 -8.99 -33.49 -1.88
CA VAL A 76 -7.80 -33.76 -1.06
C VAL A 76 -7.96 -35.15 -0.43
N ASP A 77 -7.06 -36.07 -0.79
CA ASP A 77 -7.12 -37.42 -0.23
C ASP A 77 -6.82 -37.43 1.29
N ARG A 78 -7.30 -38.47 1.98
CA ARG A 78 -7.18 -38.59 3.45
C ARG A 78 -5.73 -38.53 3.94
N ALA A 79 -4.78 -39.05 3.17
CA ALA A 79 -3.37 -39.06 3.56
C ALA A 79 -2.76 -37.66 3.48
N THR A 80 -3.10 -36.92 2.42
CA THR A 80 -2.70 -35.53 2.21
C THR A 80 -3.29 -34.63 3.29
N LEU A 81 -4.57 -34.81 3.61
CA LEU A 81 -5.23 -34.06 4.67
C LEU A 81 -4.60 -34.34 6.04
N ALA A 82 -4.31 -35.60 6.36
CA ALA A 82 -3.64 -35.96 7.62
C ALA A 82 -2.24 -35.34 7.71
N ALA A 83 -1.43 -35.43 6.64
CA ALA A 83 -0.10 -34.82 6.59
C ALA A 83 -0.16 -33.29 6.70
N ALA A 84 -1.12 -32.64 6.03
CA ALA A 84 -1.34 -31.20 6.11
C ALA A 84 -1.72 -30.75 7.52
N ARG A 85 -2.62 -31.47 8.19
CA ARG A 85 -3.02 -31.21 9.59
C ARG A 85 -1.84 -31.36 10.55
N ALA A 86 -1.06 -32.44 10.42
CA ALA A 86 0.13 -32.65 11.23
C ALA A 86 1.18 -31.56 11.01
N HIS A 87 1.39 -31.14 9.76
CA HIS A 87 2.30 -30.04 9.42
C HIS A 87 1.84 -28.71 10.02
N ALA A 88 0.56 -28.34 9.83
CA ALA A 88 0.00 -27.12 10.39
C ALA A 88 0.11 -27.11 11.91
N GLN A 89 -0.12 -28.23 12.57
CA GLN A 89 0.04 -28.34 14.02
C GLN A 89 1.50 -28.21 14.47
N ALA A 90 2.43 -28.90 13.81
CA ALA A 90 3.86 -28.87 14.16
C ALA A 90 4.47 -27.46 13.98
N GLU A 91 4.02 -26.74 12.95
CA GLU A 91 4.50 -25.39 12.66
C GLU A 91 3.69 -24.30 13.39
N GLY A 92 2.61 -24.64 14.10
CA GLY A 92 1.74 -23.66 14.77
C GLY A 92 0.97 -22.78 13.79
N LEU A 93 0.58 -23.32 12.64
CA LEU A 93 -0.21 -22.63 11.63
C LEU A 93 -1.70 -22.77 11.94
N SER A 94 -2.43 -21.70 11.66
CA SER A 94 -3.89 -21.68 11.68
C SER A 94 -4.46 -21.84 10.28
N THR A 95 -3.70 -21.52 9.24
CA THR A 95 -4.11 -21.69 7.84
C THR A 95 -2.94 -22.16 6.96
N LEU A 96 -3.23 -23.02 6.00
CA LEU A 96 -2.23 -23.66 5.14
C LEU A 96 -2.79 -23.91 3.74
N ASP A 97 -2.29 -23.16 2.76
CA ASP A 97 -2.65 -23.35 1.34
C ASP A 97 -1.93 -24.58 0.76
N LEU A 98 -2.69 -25.45 0.11
CA LEU A 98 -2.19 -26.70 -0.48
C LEU A 98 -1.95 -26.50 -1.97
N VAL A 99 -0.68 -26.58 -2.35
CA VAL A 99 -0.20 -26.32 -3.71
C VAL A 99 0.02 -27.65 -4.43
N PRO A 100 -0.67 -27.92 -5.55
CA PRO A 100 -0.39 -29.11 -6.35
C PRO A 100 1.03 -29.11 -6.88
N ARG A 101 1.67 -30.28 -6.91
CA ARG A 101 3.04 -30.41 -7.40
C ARG A 101 3.15 -30.20 -8.92
N ASP A 102 2.09 -30.53 -9.64
CA ASP A 102 1.99 -30.55 -11.09
C ASP A 102 1.35 -29.29 -11.70
N LEU A 103 1.23 -28.20 -10.91
CA LEU A 103 0.72 -26.90 -11.35
C LEU A 103 1.28 -26.51 -12.73
N PRO A 104 0.42 -26.12 -13.70
CA PRO A 104 0.88 -25.61 -14.98
C PRO A 104 1.86 -24.45 -14.81
N VAL A 105 2.83 -24.33 -15.73
CA VAL A 105 3.89 -23.31 -15.65
C VAL A 105 3.32 -21.91 -15.43
N ALA A 106 2.24 -21.60 -16.14
CA ALA A 106 1.45 -20.38 -16.01
C ALA A 106 1.16 -20.01 -14.54
N GLN A 107 0.41 -20.88 -13.87
CA GLN A 107 -0.08 -20.70 -12.51
C GLN A 107 1.04 -20.77 -11.48
N ALA A 108 2.00 -21.66 -11.72
CA ALA A 108 3.19 -21.77 -10.88
C ALA A 108 3.99 -20.47 -10.86
N LEU A 109 4.21 -19.84 -12.02
CA LEU A 109 4.89 -18.55 -12.10
C LEU A 109 4.07 -17.44 -11.46
N ASP A 110 2.75 -17.43 -11.64
CA ASP A 110 1.86 -16.43 -11.02
C ASP A 110 1.88 -16.53 -9.50
N LEU A 111 1.75 -17.73 -8.94
CA LEU A 111 1.90 -17.99 -7.51
C LEU A 111 3.24 -17.47 -6.98
N LEU A 112 4.34 -17.80 -7.66
CA LEU A 112 5.68 -17.36 -7.27
C LEU A 112 5.89 -15.85 -7.44
N ARG A 113 5.14 -15.15 -8.29
CA ARG A 113 5.14 -13.68 -8.34
C ARG A 113 4.28 -13.08 -7.24
N ALA A 114 3.18 -13.75 -6.92
CA ALA A 114 2.15 -13.25 -6.04
C ALA A 114 2.46 -13.45 -4.55
N VAL A 115 3.23 -14.50 -4.20
CA VAL A 115 3.63 -14.86 -2.84
C VAL A 115 5.15 -15.06 -2.77
N ASP A 116 5.78 -14.61 -1.68
CA ASP A 116 7.16 -14.99 -1.35
C ASP A 116 7.15 -16.01 -0.20
N PRO A 117 7.30 -17.32 -0.49
CA PRO A 117 7.21 -18.37 0.54
C PRO A 117 8.24 -18.22 1.66
N THR A 118 9.35 -17.50 1.41
CA THR A 118 10.40 -17.31 2.41
C THR A 118 10.03 -16.32 3.51
N THR A 119 9.13 -15.39 3.21
CA THR A 119 8.70 -14.34 4.14
C THR A 119 7.20 -14.35 4.40
N TYR A 120 6.42 -15.20 3.73
CA TYR A 120 4.96 -15.15 3.77
C TYR A 120 4.38 -15.27 5.19
N ARG A 121 5.01 -16.09 6.03
CA ARG A 121 4.63 -16.24 7.44
C ARG A 121 5.03 -15.04 8.31
N THR A 122 6.22 -14.47 8.08
CA THR A 122 6.76 -13.39 8.92
C THR A 122 6.27 -12.02 8.49
N ASP A 123 5.98 -11.82 7.21
CA ASP A 123 5.39 -10.61 6.66
C ASP A 123 3.88 -10.64 6.95
N ARG A 124 3.51 -9.99 8.06
CA ARG A 124 2.12 -9.92 8.52
C ARG A 124 1.24 -9.04 7.63
N GLN A 125 1.84 -8.27 6.73
CA GLN A 125 1.14 -7.39 5.77
C GLN A 125 1.05 -8.00 4.37
N ALA A 126 1.68 -9.17 4.14
CA ALA A 126 1.62 -9.85 2.85
C ALA A 126 0.16 -10.14 2.46
N PRO A 127 -0.23 -9.88 1.19
CA PRO A 127 -1.59 -10.15 0.72
C PRO A 127 -1.86 -11.66 0.77
N GLY A 128 -3.05 -12.05 1.20
CA GLY A 128 -3.47 -13.44 1.20
C GLY A 128 -3.68 -13.94 -0.23
N ARG A 129 -2.81 -14.85 -0.67
CA ARG A 129 -2.85 -15.47 -1.99
C ARG A 129 -2.39 -16.92 -1.90
N GLY A 130 -2.83 -17.74 -2.85
CA GLY A 130 -2.55 -19.16 -2.88
C GLY A 130 -2.71 -19.75 -4.27
N ALA A 131 -2.59 -21.06 -4.37
CA ALA A 131 -2.76 -21.82 -5.61
C ALA A 131 -4.23 -21.96 -6.04
N LEU A 132 -5.18 -21.58 -5.18
CA LEU A 132 -6.64 -21.67 -5.41
C LEU A 132 -7.12 -23.09 -5.71
N HIS A 133 -6.51 -24.10 -5.09
CA HIS A 133 -6.93 -25.50 -5.20
C HIS A 133 -7.58 -25.99 -3.91
N ALA A 134 -6.85 -25.94 -2.80
CA ALA A 134 -7.38 -26.26 -1.49
C ALA A 134 -6.65 -25.48 -0.41
N THR A 135 -7.37 -25.07 0.63
CA THR A 135 -6.76 -24.44 1.80
C THR A 135 -7.28 -25.08 3.09
N LEU A 136 -6.38 -25.37 4.00
CA LEU A 136 -6.69 -25.85 5.34
C LEU A 136 -6.81 -24.63 6.27
N ALA A 137 -7.84 -24.59 7.10
CA ALA A 137 -8.02 -23.50 8.07
C ALA A 137 -8.61 -24.01 9.39
N ASP A 138 -8.17 -23.43 10.50
CA ASP A 138 -8.72 -23.67 11.83
C ASP A 138 -10.15 -23.12 11.93
N ASP A 139 -11.03 -23.87 12.61
CA ASP A 139 -12.43 -23.51 12.81
C ASP A 139 -12.63 -22.14 13.46
N GLY A 140 -11.74 -21.74 14.37
CA GLY A 140 -11.76 -20.42 14.99
C GLY A 140 -11.47 -19.31 13.99
N VAL A 141 -10.51 -19.52 13.09
CA VAL A 141 -10.15 -18.54 12.06
C VAL A 141 -11.22 -18.44 10.97
N LEU A 142 -11.83 -19.56 10.59
CA LEU A 142 -12.95 -19.55 9.63
C LEU A 142 -14.13 -18.72 10.16
N ARG A 143 -14.52 -18.93 11.42
CA ARG A 143 -15.56 -18.14 12.08
C ARG A 143 -15.18 -16.67 12.17
N ALA A 144 -13.96 -16.37 12.62
CA ALA A 144 -13.46 -14.99 12.70
C ALA A 144 -13.40 -14.32 11.32
N ALA A 145 -13.12 -15.05 10.24
CA ALA A 145 -13.12 -14.52 8.89
C ALA A 145 -14.52 -14.42 8.26
N GLY A 146 -15.57 -14.90 8.96
CA GLY A 146 -16.93 -14.95 8.42
C GLY A 146 -17.09 -15.94 7.26
N ILE A 147 -16.20 -16.94 7.15
CA ILE A 147 -16.22 -17.91 6.06
C ILE A 147 -17.16 -19.06 6.44
N PRO A 148 -18.23 -19.31 5.66
CA PRO A 148 -19.16 -20.40 5.94
C PRO A 148 -18.46 -21.77 5.86
N THR A 149 -18.76 -22.65 6.81
CA THR A 149 -18.16 -24.00 6.89
C THR A 149 -19.03 -25.09 6.26
N ASP A 150 -20.22 -24.73 5.81
CA ASP A 150 -21.27 -25.57 5.23
C ASP A 150 -21.43 -25.40 3.71
N ASN A 151 -20.90 -24.32 3.15
CA ASN A 151 -20.81 -24.11 1.70
C ASN A 151 -19.86 -25.17 1.10
N GLY A 152 -20.37 -25.95 0.13
CA GLY A 152 -19.69 -27.10 -0.46
C GLY A 152 -18.31 -26.80 -1.08
N HIS A 153 -18.23 -26.77 -2.41
CA HIS A 153 -16.97 -26.53 -3.12
C HIS A 153 -16.95 -25.10 -3.65
N PRO A 154 -16.16 -24.17 -3.06
CA PRO A 154 -16.06 -22.81 -3.57
C PRO A 154 -15.51 -22.75 -4.99
N SER A 155 -16.02 -21.80 -5.77
CA SER A 155 -15.41 -21.37 -7.02
C SER A 155 -14.04 -20.72 -6.78
N ALA A 156 -13.22 -20.56 -7.84
CA ALA A 156 -11.91 -19.92 -7.71
C ALA A 156 -11.97 -18.48 -7.14
N PRO A 157 -12.94 -17.62 -7.51
CA PRO A 157 -13.13 -16.31 -6.86
C PRO A 157 -13.45 -16.41 -5.37
N GLU A 158 -14.36 -17.31 -4.98
CA GLU A 158 -14.76 -17.50 -3.57
C GLU A 158 -13.58 -18.03 -2.73
N LEU A 159 -12.80 -18.96 -3.28
CA LEU A 159 -11.62 -19.48 -2.60
C LEU A 159 -10.49 -18.43 -2.51
N ALA A 160 -10.31 -17.60 -3.54
CA ALA A 160 -9.37 -16.48 -3.49
C ALA A 160 -9.74 -15.46 -2.41
N GLU A 161 -11.03 -15.12 -2.31
CA GLU A 161 -11.54 -14.24 -1.26
C GLU A 161 -11.37 -14.87 0.12
N ALA A 162 -11.69 -16.17 0.27
CA ALA A 162 -11.47 -16.90 1.51
C ALA A 162 -9.99 -16.88 1.93
N ILE A 163 -9.04 -17.20 1.03
CA ILE A 163 -7.60 -17.15 1.32
C ILE A 163 -7.14 -15.73 1.70
N ALA A 164 -7.67 -14.71 1.02
CA ALA A 164 -7.39 -13.31 1.36
C ALA A 164 -7.86 -12.97 2.79
N GLN A 165 -9.08 -13.36 3.16
CA GLN A 165 -9.62 -13.15 4.51
C GLN A 165 -8.89 -13.96 5.58
N LEU A 166 -8.57 -15.22 5.29
CA LEU A 166 -7.80 -16.09 6.18
C LEU A 166 -6.43 -15.49 6.52
N LYS A 167 -5.71 -14.94 5.53
CA LYS A 167 -4.43 -14.25 5.78
C LYS A 167 -4.59 -12.98 6.63
N LEU A 168 -5.71 -12.26 6.49
CA LEU A 168 -5.98 -11.08 7.33
C LEU A 168 -6.21 -11.47 8.80
N HIS A 169 -6.88 -12.61 9.07
CA HIS A 169 -7.21 -13.06 10.44
C HIS A 169 -6.13 -13.97 11.07
N ALA A 170 -5.22 -14.51 10.27
CA ALA A 170 -4.08 -15.32 10.73
C ALA A 170 -2.73 -14.86 10.14
N PRO A 171 -2.37 -13.57 10.21
CA PRO A 171 -1.24 -13.02 9.44
C PRO A 171 0.12 -13.67 9.75
N GLY A 172 0.35 -14.12 11.00
CA GLY A 172 1.55 -14.86 11.39
C GLY A 172 1.41 -16.40 11.39
N GLY A 173 0.20 -16.90 11.13
CA GLY A 173 -0.17 -18.31 11.17
C GLY A 173 -0.62 -18.87 9.82
N THR A 174 -0.39 -18.14 8.73
CA THR A 174 -0.68 -18.55 7.35
C THR A 174 0.60 -18.93 6.63
N ASP A 175 0.58 -20.07 5.94
CA ASP A 175 1.65 -20.48 5.03
C ASP A 175 1.10 -21.23 3.79
N LEU A 176 1.97 -21.58 2.85
CA LEU A 176 1.68 -22.44 1.71
C LEU A 176 2.67 -23.61 1.61
N ILE A 177 2.18 -24.77 1.18
CA ILE A 177 3.00 -25.98 1.06
C ILE A 177 2.65 -26.78 -0.17
N VAL A 178 3.66 -27.41 -0.79
CA VAL A 178 3.41 -28.37 -1.87
C VAL A 178 2.84 -29.65 -1.29
N ALA A 179 1.70 -30.08 -1.83
CA ALA A 179 1.09 -31.37 -1.58
C ALA A 179 1.36 -32.33 -2.76
N PRO A 180 2.32 -33.28 -2.66
CA PRO A 180 2.73 -34.12 -3.79
C PRO A 180 1.64 -34.99 -4.41
N ARG A 181 0.63 -35.35 -3.61
CA ARG A 181 -0.48 -36.22 -3.99
C ARG A 181 -1.71 -35.44 -4.47
N LEU A 182 -1.69 -34.12 -4.33
CA LEU A 182 -2.70 -33.23 -4.88
C LEU A 182 -2.36 -32.94 -6.34
N THR A 183 -3.31 -33.21 -7.23
CA THR A 183 -3.19 -32.94 -8.67
C THR A 183 -3.88 -31.64 -9.03
N SER A 184 -3.37 -30.95 -10.04
CA SER A 184 -4.05 -29.78 -10.60
C SER A 184 -5.41 -30.13 -11.19
N ALA A 185 -6.47 -29.45 -10.73
CA ALA A 185 -7.82 -29.71 -11.20
C ALA A 185 -8.02 -29.16 -12.62
N PRO A 186 -8.55 -29.96 -13.58
CA PRO A 186 -8.73 -29.54 -14.96
C PRO A 186 -9.53 -28.23 -15.11
N ASP A 187 -10.54 -28.01 -14.27
CA ASP A 187 -11.39 -26.83 -14.30
C ASP A 187 -10.69 -25.56 -13.82
N VAL A 188 -9.87 -25.67 -12.76
CA VAL A 188 -8.99 -24.58 -12.29
C VAL A 188 -7.94 -24.24 -13.36
N VAL A 189 -7.47 -25.25 -14.10
CA VAL A 189 -6.55 -25.04 -15.23
C VAL A 189 -7.28 -24.44 -16.45
N ALA A 190 -8.53 -24.81 -16.70
CA ALA A 190 -9.32 -24.31 -17.82
C ALA A 190 -9.75 -22.84 -17.63
N LYS A 191 -10.06 -22.45 -16.39
CA LYS A 191 -10.48 -21.08 -16.00
C LYS A 191 -9.29 -20.20 -15.59
N ASP A 192 -8.08 -20.46 -16.11
CA ASP A 192 -6.85 -19.78 -15.72
C ASP A 192 -6.92 -18.23 -15.74
N PRO A 193 -7.52 -17.55 -16.74
CA PRO A 193 -7.67 -16.10 -16.71
C PRO A 193 -8.51 -15.59 -15.54
N GLU A 194 -9.57 -16.32 -15.15
CA GLU A 194 -10.42 -15.99 -14.01
C GLU A 194 -9.70 -16.25 -12.70
N VAL A 195 -8.91 -17.34 -12.61
CA VAL A 195 -8.03 -17.66 -11.48
C VAL A 195 -7.01 -16.55 -11.27
N LEU A 196 -6.35 -16.09 -12.33
CA LEU A 196 -5.37 -15.00 -12.28
C LEU A 196 -6.02 -13.66 -11.86
N ALA A 197 -7.20 -13.36 -12.41
CA ALA A 197 -7.97 -12.18 -11.99
C ALA A 197 -8.39 -12.27 -10.52
N SER A 198 -8.83 -13.44 -10.07
CA SER A 198 -9.27 -13.69 -8.68
C SER A 198 -8.12 -13.58 -7.69
N MET A 199 -6.93 -14.11 -8.04
CA MET A 199 -5.72 -14.04 -7.21
C MET A 199 -5.29 -12.59 -6.87
N HIS A 200 -5.58 -11.65 -7.77
CA HIS A 200 -5.23 -10.24 -7.61
C HIS A 200 -6.44 -9.35 -7.29
N GLY A 201 -7.67 -9.84 -7.45
CA GLY A 201 -8.92 -9.13 -7.20
C GLY A 201 -8.97 -7.77 -7.90
N GLU A 202 -9.37 -6.74 -7.16
CA GLU A 202 -9.44 -5.35 -7.66
C GLU A 202 -8.06 -4.79 -8.09
N ASN A 203 -6.95 -5.37 -7.62
CA ASN A 203 -5.59 -4.98 -8.00
C ASN A 203 -5.04 -5.75 -9.21
N THR A 204 -5.88 -6.50 -9.94
CA THR A 204 -5.45 -7.24 -11.14
C THR A 204 -4.74 -6.33 -12.14
N MET A 205 -5.28 -5.13 -12.42
CA MET A 205 -4.61 -4.20 -13.33
C MET A 205 -3.21 -3.81 -12.84
N GLY A 206 -3.05 -3.50 -11.56
CA GLY A 206 -1.76 -3.14 -10.98
C GLY A 206 -0.73 -4.27 -11.05
N ALA A 207 -1.19 -5.52 -10.91
CA ALA A 207 -0.33 -6.71 -10.99
C ALA A 207 0.08 -7.09 -12.42
N LEU A 208 -0.81 -6.90 -13.41
CA LEU A 208 -0.59 -7.35 -14.79
C LEU A 208 0.04 -6.27 -15.69
N LEU A 209 -0.21 -4.99 -15.44
CA LEU A 209 0.32 -3.89 -16.26
C LEU A 209 1.86 -3.89 -16.38
N PRO A 210 2.66 -4.12 -15.32
CA PRO A 210 4.11 -4.20 -15.46
C PRO A 210 4.56 -5.32 -16.41
N GLN A 211 3.87 -6.47 -16.39
CA GLN A 211 4.17 -7.60 -17.27
C GLN A 211 3.87 -7.23 -18.74
N LEU A 212 2.71 -6.63 -18.99
CA LEU A 212 2.33 -6.17 -20.32
C LEU A 212 3.24 -5.05 -20.84
N ALA A 213 3.66 -4.12 -19.98
CA ALA A 213 4.61 -3.06 -20.33
C ALA A 213 5.97 -3.64 -20.72
N TRP A 214 6.46 -4.64 -19.98
CA TRP A 214 7.69 -5.33 -20.31
C TRP A 214 7.59 -6.10 -21.64
N LEU A 215 6.48 -6.81 -21.88
CA LEU A 215 6.21 -7.48 -23.16
C LEU A 215 6.10 -6.50 -24.33
N SER A 216 5.48 -5.34 -24.10
CA SER A 216 5.37 -4.27 -25.10
C SER A 216 6.74 -3.66 -25.40
N ALA A 217 7.61 -3.50 -24.40
CA ALA A 217 8.99 -3.06 -24.59
C ALA A 217 9.82 -4.08 -25.38
N LEU A 218 9.65 -5.39 -25.11
CA LEU A 218 10.23 -6.44 -25.93
C LEU A 218 9.71 -6.39 -27.38
N ALA A 219 8.39 -6.28 -27.58
CA ALA A 219 7.81 -6.21 -28.91
C ALA A 219 8.31 -4.97 -29.68
N ALA A 220 8.35 -3.80 -29.04
CA ALA A 220 8.87 -2.57 -29.63
C ALA A 220 10.35 -2.68 -30.01
N SER A 221 11.13 -3.50 -29.29
CA SER A 221 12.55 -3.73 -29.63
C SER A 221 12.74 -4.41 -30.98
N THR A 222 11.73 -5.11 -31.52
CA THR A 222 11.79 -5.70 -32.87
C THR A 222 11.93 -4.62 -33.95
N LEU A 223 11.36 -3.43 -33.74
CA LEU A 223 11.48 -2.28 -34.65
C LEU A 223 12.87 -1.64 -34.59
N ILE A 224 13.67 -1.95 -33.55
CA ILE A 224 14.97 -1.35 -33.29
C ILE A 224 16.10 -2.29 -33.69
N ASN A 225 16.01 -3.56 -33.29
CA ASN A 225 16.97 -4.62 -33.55
C ASN A 225 16.27 -6.00 -33.51
N PRO A 226 15.81 -6.50 -34.67
CA PRO A 226 15.06 -7.76 -34.76
C PRO A 226 15.82 -8.97 -34.21
N ALA A 227 17.12 -9.10 -34.49
CA ALA A 227 17.92 -10.24 -34.06
C ALA A 227 18.03 -10.31 -32.53
N TRP A 228 18.28 -9.15 -31.90
CA TRP A 228 18.30 -9.06 -30.44
C TRP A 228 16.91 -9.32 -29.83
N ALA A 229 15.86 -8.77 -30.44
CA ALA A 229 14.49 -8.95 -29.96
C ALA A 229 14.07 -10.43 -29.99
N LEU A 230 14.39 -11.14 -31.07
CA LEU A 230 14.14 -12.59 -31.17
C LEU A 230 14.92 -13.38 -30.12
N ALA A 231 16.19 -13.03 -29.88
CA ALA A 231 16.98 -13.65 -28.82
C ALA A 231 16.40 -13.39 -27.42
N ALA A 232 15.93 -12.16 -27.15
CA ALA A 232 15.31 -11.79 -25.88
C ALA A 232 13.96 -12.50 -25.67
N ILE A 233 13.12 -12.59 -26.70
CA ILE A 233 11.87 -13.36 -26.68
C ILE A 233 12.15 -14.85 -26.45
N GLY A 234 13.17 -15.41 -27.13
CA GLY A 234 13.60 -16.79 -26.93
C GLY A 234 14.08 -17.05 -25.50
N ALA A 235 14.94 -16.18 -24.96
CA ALA A 235 15.43 -16.28 -23.58
C ALA A 235 14.29 -16.20 -22.55
N TRP A 236 13.34 -15.28 -22.75
CA TRP A 236 12.17 -15.17 -21.89
C TRP A 236 11.21 -16.36 -22.02
N SER A 237 11.05 -16.91 -23.22
CA SER A 237 10.25 -18.12 -23.45
C SER A 237 10.89 -19.36 -22.80
N ALA A 238 12.23 -19.43 -22.79
CA ALA A 238 13.01 -20.48 -22.12
C ALA A 238 13.17 -20.27 -20.60
N GLN A 239 12.84 -19.08 -20.06
CA GLN A 239 12.95 -18.77 -18.63
C GLN A 239 12.34 -19.84 -17.72
N PRO A 240 11.12 -20.40 -17.97
CA PRO A 240 10.55 -21.40 -17.09
C PRO A 240 11.40 -22.66 -16.97
N LEU A 241 12.08 -23.07 -18.05
CA LEU A 241 13.02 -24.20 -18.02
C LEU A 241 14.12 -23.94 -16.99
N ILE A 242 14.65 -22.71 -16.95
CA ILE A 242 15.66 -22.30 -15.98
C ILE A 242 15.05 -22.22 -14.59
N VAL A 243 13.84 -21.69 -14.42
CA VAL A 243 13.19 -21.57 -13.10
C VAL A 243 12.98 -22.95 -12.46
N PHE A 244 12.40 -23.89 -13.19
CA PHE A 244 12.04 -25.22 -12.68
C PHE A 244 13.17 -26.25 -12.78
N TYR A 245 14.31 -25.92 -13.41
CA TYR A 245 15.46 -26.83 -13.52
C TYR A 245 15.93 -27.33 -12.15
N GLY A 246 15.91 -28.66 -11.99
CA GLY A 246 16.34 -29.36 -10.78
C GLY A 246 15.38 -29.23 -9.59
N SER A 247 14.20 -28.64 -9.78
CA SER A 247 13.22 -28.47 -8.70
C SER A 247 12.69 -29.84 -8.23
N LYS A 248 12.79 -30.07 -6.92
CA LYS A 248 12.13 -31.20 -6.25
C LYS A 248 10.72 -30.84 -5.79
N ASN A 249 10.47 -29.56 -5.53
CA ASN A 249 9.23 -29.06 -4.93
C ASN A 249 8.11 -28.99 -5.97
N MET A 250 8.37 -28.51 -7.18
CA MET A 250 7.32 -28.32 -8.20
C MET A 250 7.77 -28.86 -9.56
N ARG A 251 6.87 -29.55 -10.26
CA ARG A 251 7.11 -30.20 -11.55
C ARG A 251 5.93 -29.97 -12.51
N PRO A 252 5.85 -28.78 -13.14
CA PRO A 252 4.77 -28.48 -14.08
C PRO A 252 4.72 -29.48 -15.23
N ALA A 253 3.54 -30.05 -15.49
CA ALA A 253 3.36 -31.06 -16.54
C ALA A 253 3.55 -30.50 -17.96
N ASP A 254 3.26 -29.22 -18.17
CA ASP A 254 3.32 -28.53 -19.46
C ASP A 254 4.64 -27.77 -19.69
N LEU A 255 5.69 -28.05 -18.91
CA LEU A 255 6.93 -27.26 -18.89
C LEU A 255 7.52 -26.98 -20.28
N LEU A 256 7.70 -28.04 -21.09
CA LEU A 256 8.26 -27.91 -22.43
C LEU A 256 7.30 -27.23 -23.41
N SER A 257 6.03 -27.64 -23.40
CA SER A 257 5.02 -27.16 -24.36
C SER A 257 4.64 -25.71 -24.11
N TYR A 258 4.55 -25.30 -22.84
CA TYR A 258 4.32 -23.93 -22.45
C TYR A 258 5.53 -23.04 -22.75
N SER A 259 6.76 -23.45 -22.40
CA SER A 259 7.97 -22.69 -22.76
C SER A 259 8.10 -22.47 -24.26
N ALA A 260 7.76 -23.47 -25.09
CA ALA A 260 7.80 -23.33 -26.54
C ALA A 260 6.72 -22.37 -27.10
N SER A 261 5.58 -22.24 -26.42
CA SER A 261 4.43 -21.44 -26.90
C SER A 261 4.18 -20.15 -26.10
N ARG A 262 5.05 -19.83 -25.13
CA ARG A 262 4.87 -18.73 -24.16
C ARG A 262 4.68 -17.37 -24.81
N ALA A 263 5.43 -17.06 -25.86
CA ALA A 263 5.34 -15.80 -26.61
C ALA A 263 3.97 -15.54 -27.25
N VAL A 264 3.18 -16.58 -27.47
CA VAL A 264 1.82 -16.47 -28.01
C VAL A 264 0.78 -16.62 -26.90
N LYS A 265 0.97 -17.57 -25.99
CA LYS A 265 -0.02 -17.88 -24.94
C LYS A 265 -0.08 -16.82 -23.84
N GLU A 266 1.06 -16.32 -23.38
CA GLU A 266 1.11 -15.39 -22.24
C GLU A 266 0.38 -14.07 -22.50
N PRO A 267 0.63 -13.35 -23.62
CA PRO A 267 -0.05 -12.08 -23.84
C PRO A 267 -1.57 -12.27 -23.91
N LYS A 268 -2.05 -13.32 -24.60
CA LYS A 268 -3.47 -13.65 -24.71
C LYS A 268 -4.10 -13.90 -23.34
N ARG A 269 -3.41 -14.67 -22.49
CA ARG A 269 -3.85 -14.99 -21.13
C ARG A 269 -3.94 -13.74 -20.25
N LEU A 270 -2.92 -12.87 -20.28
CA LEU A 270 -2.92 -11.60 -19.53
C LEU A 270 -4.07 -10.67 -19.96
N PHE A 271 -4.32 -10.55 -21.28
CA PHE A 271 -5.46 -9.76 -21.77
C PHE A 271 -6.80 -10.37 -21.37
N ALA A 272 -6.95 -11.70 -21.42
CA ALA A 272 -8.15 -12.38 -20.97
C ALA A 272 -8.40 -12.17 -19.47
N ALA A 273 -7.36 -12.23 -18.64
CA ALA A 273 -7.47 -11.98 -17.20
C ALA A 273 -7.87 -10.53 -16.90
N MET A 274 -7.34 -9.55 -17.66
CA MET A 274 -7.79 -8.16 -17.55
C MET A 274 -9.27 -7.99 -17.93
N ALA A 275 -9.74 -8.68 -18.97
CA ALA A 275 -11.14 -8.65 -19.37
C ALA A 275 -12.06 -9.28 -18.32
N ALA A 276 -11.67 -10.43 -17.76
CA ALA A 276 -12.38 -11.09 -16.67
C ALA A 276 -12.48 -10.19 -15.41
N ALA A 277 -11.39 -9.52 -15.04
CA ALA A 277 -11.40 -8.57 -13.92
C ALA A 277 -12.38 -7.41 -14.15
N GLN A 278 -12.53 -6.93 -15.40
CA GLN A 278 -13.48 -5.86 -15.73
C GLN A 278 -14.94 -6.32 -15.65
N SER A 279 -15.27 -7.53 -16.11
CA SER A 279 -16.64 -8.03 -16.05
C SER A 279 -17.15 -8.19 -14.62
N HIS A 280 -16.32 -8.68 -13.69
CA HIS A 280 -16.70 -8.80 -12.27
C HIS A 280 -16.99 -7.45 -11.59
N THR A 281 -16.43 -6.35 -12.09
CA THR A 281 -16.69 -5.01 -11.54
C THR A 281 -17.98 -4.37 -12.06
N ALA A 282 -18.50 -4.82 -13.22
CA ALA A 282 -19.64 -4.19 -13.89
C ALA A 282 -21.01 -4.53 -13.28
N GLU A 283 -21.11 -5.61 -12.49
CA GLU A 283 -22.37 -6.06 -11.86
C GLU A 283 -22.72 -5.34 -10.54
N ARG A 284 -21.81 -4.51 -10.00
CA ARG A 284 -22.03 -3.77 -8.75
C ARG A 284 -22.72 -2.43 -9.01
N VAL A 285 -23.63 -2.04 -8.12
CA VAL A 285 -24.20 -0.67 -8.06
C VAL A 285 -23.05 0.33 -7.99
N ASP A 286 -23.07 1.32 -8.88
CA ASP A 286 -22.04 2.37 -8.96
C ASP A 286 -22.08 3.23 -7.67
N PRO A 287 -21.10 3.09 -6.76
CA PRO A 287 -21.14 3.76 -5.46
C PRO A 287 -21.08 5.28 -5.57
N VAL A 288 -20.57 5.80 -6.70
CA VAL A 288 -20.48 7.24 -6.97
C VAL A 288 -21.86 7.81 -7.29
N GLU A 289 -22.64 7.12 -8.12
CA GLU A 289 -24.00 7.55 -8.49
C GLU A 289 -24.94 7.52 -7.28
N GLU A 290 -24.87 6.48 -6.46
CA GLU A 290 -25.67 6.36 -5.24
C GLU A 290 -25.45 7.55 -4.29
N ARG A 291 -24.21 8.01 -4.15
CA ARG A 291 -23.83 9.09 -3.22
C ARG A 291 -24.06 10.49 -3.79
N ARG A 292 -24.12 10.65 -5.12
CA ARG A 292 -24.21 11.95 -5.80
C ARG A 292 -25.34 12.84 -5.25
N PRO A 293 -26.59 12.38 -5.05
CA PRO A 293 -27.67 13.23 -4.55
C PRO A 293 -27.38 13.87 -3.19
N ALA A 294 -26.79 13.12 -2.25
CA ALA A 294 -26.46 13.63 -0.93
C ALA A 294 -25.40 14.73 -0.98
N TYR A 295 -24.33 14.52 -1.77
CA TYR A 295 -23.30 15.53 -1.98
C TYR A 295 -23.86 16.79 -2.65
N GLN A 296 -24.71 16.64 -3.68
CA GLN A 296 -25.32 17.79 -4.35
C GLN A 296 -26.26 18.57 -3.42
N ALA A 297 -27.02 17.89 -2.56
CA ALA A 297 -27.85 18.54 -1.55
C ALA A 297 -27.02 19.32 -0.52
N ASP A 298 -25.86 18.78 -0.12
CA ASP A 298 -24.93 19.48 0.78
C ASP A 298 -24.32 20.73 0.15
N LEU A 299 -23.99 20.67 -1.15
CA LEU A 299 -23.43 21.78 -1.92
C LEU A 299 -24.45 22.88 -2.24
N ALA A 300 -25.71 22.51 -2.48
CA ALA A 300 -26.79 23.46 -2.73
C ALA A 300 -27.04 24.42 -1.53
N LYS A 301 -26.66 24.02 -0.33
CA LYS A 301 -26.73 24.84 0.90
C LYS A 301 -25.59 25.86 1.02
N GLY A 302 -24.66 25.90 0.05
CA GLY A 302 -23.50 26.78 0.07
C GLY A 302 -22.32 26.20 0.86
N ILE A 303 -21.10 26.52 0.41
CA ILE A 303 -19.86 26.00 1.01
C ILE A 303 -19.36 26.82 2.21
N ASP A 304 -19.84 28.06 2.38
CA ASP A 304 -19.35 28.95 3.44
C ASP A 304 -19.67 28.40 4.84
N ARG A 305 -20.77 27.65 4.99
CA ARG A 305 -21.16 26.98 6.25
C ARG A 305 -20.13 25.96 6.77
N PHE A 306 -19.25 25.48 5.89
CA PHE A 306 -18.21 24.52 6.25
C PHE A 306 -17.02 25.18 6.96
N PHE A 307 -16.95 26.51 6.95
CA PHE A 307 -15.88 27.29 7.54
C PHE A 307 -16.41 28.04 8.76
N GLY A 308 -15.67 27.97 9.86
CA GLY A 308 -15.95 28.77 11.04
C GLY A 308 -15.51 30.22 10.86
N GLU A 309 -15.46 30.95 11.96
CA GLU A 309 -14.93 32.30 11.97
C GLU A 309 -13.40 32.30 11.77
N ARG A 310 -12.92 33.29 11.01
CA ARG A 310 -11.48 33.50 10.85
C ARG A 310 -10.90 34.01 12.17
N ARG A 311 -9.92 33.28 12.72
CA ARG A 311 -9.18 33.71 13.91
C ARG A 311 -8.27 34.89 13.60
N THR A 312 -8.11 35.77 14.59
CA THR A 312 -7.15 36.89 14.59
C THR A 312 -5.90 36.61 15.44
N ASP A 313 -5.86 35.45 16.11
CA ASP A 313 -4.79 35.01 17.00
C ASP A 313 -4.33 33.57 16.70
N CYS A 314 -3.11 33.24 17.13
CA CYS A 314 -2.55 31.91 17.00
C CYS A 314 -3.16 30.96 18.05
N PRO A 315 -3.73 29.80 17.67
CA PRO A 315 -4.27 28.84 18.65
C PRO A 315 -3.19 28.21 19.55
N TRP A 316 -1.90 28.34 19.18
CA TRP A 316 -0.80 27.77 19.95
C TRP A 316 -0.23 28.72 21.00
N CYS A 317 0.00 29.99 20.67
CA CYS A 317 0.65 30.97 21.56
C CYS A 317 -0.12 32.27 21.76
N SER A 318 -1.32 32.41 21.19
CA SER A 318 -2.18 33.60 21.26
C SER A 318 -1.60 34.88 20.66
N SER A 319 -0.49 34.81 19.93
CA SER A 319 0.03 35.95 19.17
C SER A 319 -0.93 36.34 18.04
N THR A 320 -1.07 37.64 17.81
CA THR A 320 -1.85 38.21 16.70
C THR A 320 -1.03 38.41 15.42
N ARG A 321 0.27 38.12 15.46
CA ARG A 321 1.16 38.23 14.29
C ARG A 321 1.03 37.02 13.37
N LEU A 322 -0.06 37.01 12.60
CA LEU A 322 -0.38 35.97 11.64
C LEU A 322 -0.03 36.42 10.22
N GLU A 323 0.55 35.52 9.43
CA GLU A 323 0.74 35.70 7.99
C GLU A 323 0.12 34.55 7.21
N VAL A 324 -0.39 34.84 6.02
CA VAL A 324 -0.87 33.80 5.11
C VAL A 324 0.32 32.99 4.61
N ARG A 325 0.37 31.71 4.96
CA ARG A 325 1.42 30.79 4.50
C ARG A 325 1.07 30.15 3.16
N LEU A 326 -0.18 29.74 2.97
CA LEU A 326 -0.62 29.04 1.77
C LEU A 326 -2.11 29.27 1.49
N ARG A 327 -2.46 29.35 0.21
CA ARG A 327 -3.84 29.17 -0.28
C ARG A 327 -3.88 27.97 -1.21
N THR A 328 -4.78 27.03 -0.94
CA THR A 328 -4.92 25.81 -1.74
C THR A 328 -6.37 25.38 -1.87
N ARG A 329 -6.61 24.35 -2.67
CA ARG A 329 -7.87 23.61 -2.76
C ARG A 329 -7.63 22.20 -2.22
N ASP A 330 -8.68 21.41 -2.15
CA ASP A 330 -8.54 19.97 -1.96
C ASP A 330 -7.88 19.40 -3.23
N LEU A 331 -6.60 19.04 -3.15
CA LEU A 331 -5.87 18.51 -4.30
C LEU A 331 -6.01 16.99 -4.44
N PHE A 332 -6.53 16.31 -3.41
CA PHE A 332 -6.61 14.86 -3.38
C PHE A 332 -7.98 14.36 -3.81
N GLN A 333 -9.04 14.79 -3.12
CA GLN A 333 -10.43 14.49 -3.50
C GLN A 333 -10.99 15.54 -4.47
N ARG A 334 -10.54 16.81 -4.40
CA ARG A 334 -11.08 17.91 -5.23
C ARG A 334 -12.53 18.23 -4.90
N LYS A 335 -12.90 18.05 -3.63
CA LYS A 335 -14.10 18.66 -3.07
C LYS A 335 -13.99 20.19 -3.22
N PRO A 336 -15.10 20.89 -3.50
CA PRO A 336 -15.09 22.33 -3.71
C PRO A 336 -14.74 23.06 -2.41
N GLY A 337 -13.96 24.13 -2.50
CA GLY A 337 -13.50 24.90 -1.35
C GLY A 337 -12.15 25.57 -1.61
N THR A 338 -11.84 26.61 -0.84
CA THR A 338 -10.50 27.21 -0.78
C THR A 338 -10.04 27.20 0.67
N PHE A 339 -8.90 26.58 0.93
CA PHE A 339 -8.33 26.41 2.25
C PHE A 339 -7.12 27.33 2.40
N VAL A 340 -7.07 28.01 3.54
CA VAL A 340 -6.01 28.94 3.87
C VAL A 340 -5.26 28.41 5.08
N LEU A 341 -3.95 28.30 4.95
CA LEU A 341 -3.05 28.08 6.07
C LEU A 341 -2.42 29.40 6.47
N ASP A 342 -2.59 29.78 7.72
CA ASP A 342 -1.86 30.91 8.33
C ASP A 342 -0.69 30.37 9.16
N ARG A 343 0.37 31.16 9.26
CA ARG A 343 1.56 30.90 10.08
C ARG A 343 1.70 32.00 11.12
N CYS A 344 1.92 31.62 12.36
CA CYS A 344 2.29 32.57 13.41
C CYS A 344 3.76 32.97 13.26
N GLN A 345 4.04 34.27 13.25
CA GLN A 345 5.42 34.77 13.16
C GLN A 345 6.21 34.66 14.47
N ASP A 346 5.53 34.48 15.61
CA ASP A 346 6.21 34.39 16.92
C ASP A 346 6.57 32.94 17.29
N CYS A 347 5.68 31.98 17.02
CA CYS A 347 5.92 30.57 17.38
C CYS A 347 6.10 29.63 16.17
N GLY A 348 5.85 30.09 14.94
CA GLY A 348 5.97 29.28 13.73
C GLY A 348 4.87 28.23 13.52
N HIS A 349 3.87 28.13 14.40
CA HIS A 349 2.74 27.22 14.22
C HIS A 349 1.97 27.56 12.94
N VAL A 350 1.71 26.54 12.11
CA VAL A 350 0.90 26.67 10.90
C VAL A 350 -0.43 25.96 11.11
N PHE A 351 -1.54 26.60 10.73
CA PHE A 351 -2.88 26.05 10.98
C PHE A 351 -3.88 26.53 9.93
N GLN A 352 -4.93 25.74 9.70
CA GLN A 352 -6.02 26.13 8.80
C GLN A 352 -6.86 27.23 9.44
N ASN A 353 -7.03 28.34 8.72
CA ASN A 353 -7.79 29.49 9.19
C ASN A 353 -8.66 30.08 8.06
N PRO A 354 -9.99 29.98 8.11
CA PRO A 354 -10.79 29.46 9.23
C PRO A 354 -10.69 27.94 9.43
N GLN A 355 -10.95 27.51 10.66
CA GLN A 355 -11.13 26.10 10.98
C GLN A 355 -12.41 25.57 10.32
N LEU A 356 -12.48 24.26 10.04
CA LEU A 356 -13.73 23.64 9.59
C LEU A 356 -14.75 23.59 10.74
N THR A 357 -16.02 23.81 10.42
CA THR A 357 -17.12 23.49 11.34
C THR A 357 -17.33 21.97 11.40
N SER A 358 -18.14 21.47 12.33
CA SER A 358 -18.54 20.05 12.35
C SER A 358 -19.13 19.60 11.01
N ALA A 359 -20.02 20.41 10.44
CA ALA A 359 -20.57 20.15 9.11
C ALA A 359 -19.50 20.14 8.00
N GLY A 360 -18.44 20.94 8.15
CA GLY A 360 -17.29 20.95 7.24
C GLY A 360 -16.46 19.68 7.38
N LEU A 361 -16.14 19.27 8.60
CA LEU A 361 -15.45 18.01 8.88
C LEU A 361 -16.24 16.84 8.28
N ASP A 362 -17.53 16.73 8.59
CA ASP A 362 -18.39 15.68 8.06
C ASP A 362 -18.35 15.64 6.53
N PHE A 363 -18.46 16.80 5.86
CA PHE A 363 -18.46 16.86 4.40
C PHE A 363 -17.11 16.47 3.80
N TYR A 364 -15.99 16.98 4.32
CA TYR A 364 -14.67 16.76 3.73
C TYR A 364 -14.07 15.40 4.10
N TYR A 365 -14.42 14.84 5.26
CA TYR A 365 -13.92 13.54 5.74
C TYR A 365 -14.77 12.36 5.25
N ARG A 366 -16.06 12.58 4.96
CA ARG A 366 -16.94 11.54 4.40
C ARG A 366 -16.34 10.94 3.13
N ASP A 367 -16.32 9.60 3.06
CA ASP A 367 -15.74 8.82 1.97
C ASP A 367 -14.23 9.04 1.76
N PHE A 368 -13.52 9.65 2.72
CA PHE A 368 -12.06 9.74 2.70
C PHE A 368 -11.44 8.58 3.47
N TYR A 369 -11.69 8.51 4.79
CA TYR A 369 -11.18 7.43 5.67
C TYR A 369 -12.04 6.17 5.65
N ASP A 370 -13.31 6.32 5.27
CA ASP A 370 -14.33 5.28 5.19
C ASP A 370 -14.98 5.27 3.78
N GLY A 371 -16.07 4.50 3.63
CA GLY A 371 -16.89 4.51 2.43
C GLY A 371 -16.11 4.21 1.16
N MET A 372 -16.15 5.11 0.17
CA MET A 372 -15.41 4.91 -1.09
C MET A 372 -13.88 4.99 -0.93
N GLY A 373 -13.40 5.72 0.08
CA GLY A 373 -11.97 5.93 0.32
C GLY A 373 -11.31 4.79 1.08
N GLU A 374 -12.08 4.02 1.86
CA GLU A 374 -11.61 2.96 2.75
C GLU A 374 -10.64 1.99 2.06
N LYS A 375 -11.07 1.35 0.97
CA LYS A 375 -10.25 0.35 0.25
C LYS A 375 -8.96 0.94 -0.33
N LYS A 376 -9.05 2.17 -0.84
CA LYS A 376 -7.89 2.87 -1.42
C LYS A 376 -6.88 3.22 -0.33
N LEU A 377 -7.34 3.66 0.83
CA LEU A 377 -6.48 3.95 1.98
C LEU A 377 -5.90 2.67 2.59
N ASP A 378 -6.70 1.62 2.81
CA ASP A 378 -6.22 0.31 3.25
C ASP A 378 -5.12 -0.22 2.32
N SER A 379 -5.29 -0.09 0.99
CA SER A 379 -4.25 -0.44 0.01
C SER A 379 -2.99 0.44 0.12
N LEU A 380 -3.15 1.75 0.33
CA LEU A 380 -2.03 2.67 0.52
C LEU A 380 -1.28 2.39 1.83
N PHE A 381 -1.99 2.11 2.92
CA PHE A 381 -1.42 1.75 4.21
C PHE A 381 -0.69 0.40 4.15
N LYS A 382 -1.26 -0.61 3.49
CA LYS A 382 -0.57 -1.87 3.17
C LYS A 382 0.74 -1.62 2.41
N ALA A 383 0.71 -0.75 1.40
CA ALA A 383 1.92 -0.38 0.64
C ALA A 383 2.96 0.37 1.49
N ARG A 384 2.55 0.99 2.61
CA ARG A 384 3.43 1.61 3.61
C ARG A 384 3.93 0.63 4.69
N GLY A 385 3.65 -0.67 4.59
CA GLY A 385 4.07 -1.69 5.58
C GLY A 385 5.54 -1.60 6.01
N VAL A 386 6.42 -1.26 5.06
CA VAL A 386 7.87 -1.08 5.28
C VAL A 386 8.20 0.04 6.28
N MET A 387 7.29 1.01 6.49
CA MET A 387 7.47 2.15 7.38
C MET A 387 7.01 1.88 8.83
N TYR A 388 6.14 0.89 9.07
CA TYR A 388 5.62 0.62 10.40
C TYR A 388 6.64 -0.06 11.32
N ARG A 389 7.47 -0.96 10.77
CA ARG A 389 8.50 -1.64 11.57
C ARG A 389 9.52 -0.66 12.18
N PRO A 390 10.10 0.30 11.42
CA PRO A 390 10.95 1.34 12.01
C PRO A 390 10.27 2.19 13.10
N ARG A 391 8.96 2.43 12.99
CA ARG A 391 8.18 3.14 14.04
C ARG A 391 8.19 2.33 15.34
N ALA A 392 7.85 1.05 15.27
CA ALA A 392 7.87 0.17 16.44
C ALA A 392 9.29 -0.01 17.02
N GLU A 393 10.32 -0.12 16.17
CA GLU A 393 11.71 -0.28 16.60
C GLU A 393 12.29 0.97 17.28
N SER A 394 11.71 2.15 17.03
CA SER A 394 12.19 3.41 17.64
C SER A 394 12.14 3.39 19.18
N LEU A 395 11.30 2.52 19.77
CA LEU A 395 11.15 2.41 21.23
C LEU A 395 12.16 1.46 21.88
N LYS A 396 12.91 0.66 21.11
CA LYS A 396 13.82 -0.38 21.63
C LYS A 396 14.84 0.11 22.65
N ARG A 397 15.21 1.40 22.59
CA ARG A 397 16.21 2.01 23.47
C ARG A 397 15.61 2.61 24.75
N PHE A 398 14.30 2.70 24.85
CA PHE A 398 13.62 3.49 25.89
C PHE A 398 12.65 2.67 26.74
N ALA A 399 12.01 1.65 26.16
CA ALA A 399 11.00 0.86 26.86
C ALA A 399 10.97 -0.61 26.40
N GLN A 400 10.34 -1.44 27.22
CA GLN A 400 9.88 -2.80 26.93
C GLN A 400 8.38 -2.80 27.23
N PRO A 401 7.53 -2.38 26.28
CA PRO A 401 6.12 -2.11 26.57
C PRO A 401 5.32 -3.39 26.81
N GLU A 402 4.52 -3.44 27.87
CA GLU A 402 3.52 -4.49 28.07
C GLU A 402 2.18 -4.06 27.47
N SER A 403 1.82 -2.78 27.59
CA SER A 403 0.62 -2.19 26.99
C SER A 403 0.90 -0.96 26.11
N TRP A 404 0.35 -0.97 24.90
CA TRP A 404 0.52 0.09 23.90
C TRP A 404 -0.85 0.52 23.37
N LEU A 405 -1.17 1.81 23.46
CA LEU A 405 -2.33 2.42 22.79
C LEU A 405 -1.88 3.18 21.54
N ASP A 406 -2.36 2.77 20.36
CA ASP A 406 -2.18 3.54 19.13
C ASP A 406 -3.39 4.45 18.92
N VAL A 407 -3.18 5.77 18.85
CA VAL A 407 -4.24 6.77 18.64
C VAL A 407 -4.23 7.19 17.17
N GLY A 408 -5.41 7.13 16.53
CA GLY A 408 -5.53 7.21 15.07
C GLY A 408 -5.20 5.87 14.39
N THR A 409 -5.61 4.76 15.00
CA THR A 409 -5.23 3.40 14.58
C THR A 409 -5.66 3.05 13.16
N GLY A 410 -6.73 3.68 12.66
CA GLY A 410 -7.42 3.28 11.43
C GLY A 410 -7.72 1.77 11.44
N HIS A 411 -7.20 1.06 10.44
CA HIS A 411 -7.40 -0.38 10.27
C HIS A 411 -6.39 -1.27 11.03
N GLY A 412 -5.54 -0.73 11.89
CA GLY A 412 -4.63 -1.51 12.74
C GLY A 412 -3.34 -2.00 12.08
N HIS A 413 -2.96 -1.44 10.92
CA HIS A 413 -1.76 -1.85 10.20
C HIS A 413 -0.48 -1.66 11.02
N PHE A 414 -0.36 -0.54 11.74
CA PHE A 414 0.79 -0.29 12.60
C PHE A 414 0.89 -1.37 13.68
N CYS A 415 -0.17 -1.59 14.46
CA CYS A 415 -0.20 -2.60 15.53
C CYS A 415 0.13 -3.99 15.00
N ASN A 416 -0.46 -4.39 13.86
CA ASN A 416 -0.17 -5.69 13.25
C ASN A 416 1.32 -5.85 12.89
N ALA A 417 1.97 -4.80 12.36
CA ALA A 417 3.41 -4.82 12.07
C ALA A 417 4.27 -4.70 13.35
N ALA A 418 3.82 -3.93 14.34
CA ALA A 418 4.53 -3.71 15.60
C ALA A 418 4.66 -5.00 16.42
N ARG A 419 3.71 -5.94 16.30
CA ARG A 419 3.79 -7.29 16.90
C ARG A 419 4.98 -8.13 16.40
N GLU A 420 5.54 -7.85 15.22
CA GLU A 420 6.79 -8.49 14.77
C GLU A 420 8.00 -8.04 15.60
N VAL A 421 7.92 -6.85 16.19
CA VAL A 421 8.96 -6.26 17.03
C VAL A 421 8.69 -6.55 18.50
N TRP A 422 7.42 -6.52 18.90
CA TRP A 422 6.95 -6.59 20.27
C TRP A 422 5.86 -7.66 20.43
N PRO A 423 6.22 -8.96 20.33
CA PRO A 423 5.23 -10.05 20.26
C PRO A 423 4.44 -10.29 21.56
N GLN A 424 4.94 -9.80 22.69
CA GLN A 424 4.30 -9.95 24.02
C GLN A 424 3.48 -8.72 24.43
N THR A 425 3.52 -7.64 23.64
CA THR A 425 2.80 -6.40 23.95
C THR A 425 1.33 -6.52 23.57
N THR A 426 0.47 -6.07 24.47
CA THR A 426 -0.95 -5.83 24.19
C THR A 426 -1.08 -4.51 23.43
N PHE A 427 -1.63 -4.57 22.22
CA PHE A 427 -1.86 -3.41 21.37
C PHE A 427 -3.34 -3.07 21.34
N ASP A 428 -3.71 -1.99 22.00
CA ASP A 428 -5.02 -1.39 21.89
C ASP A 428 -5.02 -0.29 20.82
N GLY A 429 -6.18 -0.01 20.25
CA GLY A 429 -6.32 1.05 19.26
C GLY A 429 -7.49 1.99 19.57
N LEU A 430 -7.35 3.25 19.20
CA LEU A 430 -8.40 4.26 19.27
C LEU A 430 -8.53 5.00 17.93
N ASP A 431 -9.75 5.05 17.40
CA ASP A 431 -10.08 5.79 16.18
C ASP A 431 -11.55 6.23 16.18
N ILE A 432 -11.91 7.26 15.41
CA ILE A 432 -13.31 7.69 15.27
C ILE A 432 -14.10 6.82 14.26
N THR A 433 -13.38 6.21 13.32
CA THR A 433 -13.93 5.44 12.19
C THR A 433 -14.33 4.02 12.58
N ASP A 434 -15.15 3.38 11.74
CA ASP A 434 -15.47 1.95 11.90
C ASP A 434 -14.27 1.01 11.64
N GLY A 435 -13.16 1.54 11.10
CA GLY A 435 -11.92 0.80 10.88
C GLY A 435 -11.37 0.14 12.16
N ILE A 436 -11.63 0.73 13.33
CA ILE A 436 -11.18 0.18 14.61
C ILE A 436 -11.85 -1.18 14.94
N LYS A 437 -13.13 -1.33 14.61
CA LYS A 437 -13.84 -2.59 14.81
C LYS A 437 -13.32 -3.66 13.86
N LEU A 438 -12.99 -3.27 12.63
CA LEU A 438 -12.38 -4.18 11.66
C LEU A 438 -10.98 -4.63 12.10
N ALA A 439 -10.19 -3.72 12.68
CA ALA A 439 -8.88 -4.04 13.23
C ALA A 439 -8.97 -5.05 14.39
N GLU A 440 -9.92 -4.86 15.30
CA GLU A 440 -10.20 -5.76 16.43
C GLU A 440 -10.70 -7.12 15.93
N HIS A 441 -11.64 -7.14 15.00
CA HIS A 441 -12.16 -8.37 14.39
C HIS A 441 -11.07 -9.18 13.68
N ARG A 442 -10.12 -8.51 13.01
CA ARG A 442 -8.94 -9.13 12.40
C ARG A 442 -7.91 -9.66 13.42
N GLY A 443 -8.05 -9.32 14.70
CA GLY A 443 -7.07 -9.62 15.75
C GLY A 443 -5.76 -8.83 15.58
N TRP A 444 -5.79 -7.68 14.91
CA TRP A 444 -4.62 -6.83 14.71
C TRP A 444 -4.35 -5.96 15.93
N ILE A 445 -5.41 -5.60 16.64
CA ILE A 445 -5.42 -5.01 17.97
C ILE A 445 -6.16 -5.94 18.94
N ASP A 446 -5.83 -5.84 20.22
CA ASP A 446 -6.44 -6.62 21.31
C ASP A 446 -7.76 -5.99 21.77
N ARG A 447 -7.84 -4.64 21.77
CA ARG A 447 -9.08 -3.91 22.04
C ARG A 447 -9.21 -2.63 21.21
N GLY A 448 -10.40 -2.41 20.66
CA GLY A 448 -10.75 -1.20 19.92
C GLY A 448 -11.60 -0.20 20.72
N TYR A 449 -11.20 1.08 20.70
CA TYR A 449 -11.97 2.18 21.27
C TYR A 449 -12.45 3.12 20.16
N ARG A 450 -13.77 3.16 19.91
CA ARG A 450 -14.33 4.07 18.91
C ARG A 450 -14.78 5.39 19.56
N GLY A 451 -14.14 6.50 19.20
CA GLY A 451 -14.57 7.83 19.64
C GLY A 451 -13.46 8.86 19.70
N SER A 452 -13.76 10.01 20.33
CA SER A 452 -12.80 11.08 20.59
C SER A 452 -11.80 10.65 21.66
N PHE A 453 -10.50 10.86 21.42
CA PHE A 453 -9.48 10.51 22.39
C PHE A 453 -9.59 11.34 23.67
N VAL A 454 -9.86 12.64 23.52
CA VAL A 454 -10.09 13.57 24.63
C VAL A 454 -11.22 13.06 25.54
N GLU A 455 -12.35 12.62 24.97
CA GLU A 455 -13.51 12.14 25.73
C GLU A 455 -13.26 10.78 26.39
N LEU A 456 -12.52 9.89 25.74
CA LEU A 456 -12.29 8.52 26.22
C LEU A 456 -11.12 8.40 27.19
N SER A 457 -10.14 9.31 27.11
CA SER A 457 -8.90 9.24 27.91
C SER A 457 -9.11 9.10 29.43
N PRO A 458 -10.14 9.69 30.08
CA PRO A 458 -10.34 9.49 31.52
C PRO A 458 -10.65 8.03 31.90
N SER A 459 -11.30 7.28 31.01
CA SER A 459 -11.57 5.85 31.22
C SER A 459 -10.34 4.96 31.04
N MET A 460 -9.26 5.55 30.53
CA MET A 460 -8.01 4.89 30.14
C MET A 460 -6.83 5.35 31.00
N ALA A 461 -7.12 6.08 32.10
CA ALA A 461 -6.10 6.77 32.89
C ALA A 461 -5.03 5.81 33.44
N ALA A 462 -3.76 6.12 33.19
CA ALA A 462 -2.61 5.35 33.62
C ALA A 462 -2.65 3.85 33.24
N ASN A 463 -3.24 3.51 32.09
CA ASN A 463 -3.33 2.12 31.63
C ASN A 463 -2.23 1.70 30.65
N TYR A 464 -1.49 2.65 30.07
CA TYR A 464 -0.55 2.36 28.99
C TYR A 464 0.90 2.70 29.31
N ASP A 465 1.83 1.81 28.93
CA ASP A 465 3.26 2.08 28.95
C ASP A 465 3.67 2.95 27.76
N VAL A 466 2.97 2.82 26.63
CA VAL A 466 3.22 3.58 25.41
C VAL A 466 1.90 4.08 24.83
N VAL A 467 1.88 5.34 24.41
CA VAL A 467 0.83 5.94 23.58
C VAL A 467 1.49 6.46 22.30
N SER A 468 1.00 6.06 21.13
CA SER A 468 1.47 6.59 19.85
C SER A 468 0.44 7.42 19.12
N MET A 469 0.91 8.41 18.37
CA MET A 469 0.15 9.25 17.45
C MET A 469 0.94 9.36 16.15
N PHE A 470 0.69 8.45 15.22
CA PHE A 470 1.32 8.48 13.89
C PHE A 470 0.38 9.15 12.90
N HIS A 471 0.72 10.36 12.45
CA HIS A 471 -0.11 11.15 11.54
C HIS A 471 -1.55 11.34 12.04
N TYR A 472 -1.69 11.61 13.33
CA TYR A 472 -2.98 11.84 14.00
C TYR A 472 -3.13 13.30 14.43
N LEU A 473 -2.12 13.83 15.13
CA LEU A 473 -2.21 15.10 15.84
C LEU A 473 -2.49 16.29 14.90
N GLU A 474 -2.05 16.23 13.64
CA GLU A 474 -2.33 17.24 12.62
C GLU A 474 -3.81 17.34 12.22
N HIS A 475 -4.60 16.29 12.45
CA HIS A 475 -6.03 16.25 12.16
C HIS A 475 -6.91 16.78 13.30
N SER A 476 -6.32 16.93 14.49
CA SER A 476 -7.07 17.31 15.70
C SER A 476 -7.69 18.71 15.59
N LEU A 477 -8.78 18.94 16.33
CA LEU A 477 -9.38 20.27 16.46
C LEU A 477 -8.60 21.15 17.45
N ASP A 478 -8.03 20.55 18.48
CA ASP A 478 -7.11 21.19 19.43
C ASP A 478 -5.99 20.21 19.82
N PRO A 479 -4.79 20.36 19.23
CA PRO A 479 -3.70 19.44 19.50
C PRO A 479 -3.24 19.44 20.96
N LYS A 480 -3.49 20.51 21.75
CA LYS A 480 -3.07 20.52 23.15
C LYS A 480 -3.94 19.62 24.01
N LEU A 481 -5.25 19.58 23.75
CA LEU A 481 -6.17 18.68 24.44
C LEU A 481 -5.82 17.21 24.13
N GLU A 482 -5.40 16.89 22.91
CA GLU A 482 -4.93 15.55 22.56
C GLU A 482 -3.66 15.15 23.33
N LEU A 483 -2.73 16.09 23.53
CA LEU A 483 -1.54 15.85 24.37
C LEU A 483 -1.92 15.62 25.84
N GLU A 484 -2.94 16.32 26.35
CA GLU A 484 -3.43 16.16 27.72
C GLU A 484 -4.11 14.79 27.91
N ALA A 485 -4.88 14.36 26.90
CA ALA A 485 -5.45 13.02 26.82
C ALA A 485 -4.36 11.94 26.83
N ALA A 486 -3.29 12.12 26.04
CA ALA A 486 -2.13 11.22 26.03
C ALA A 486 -1.45 11.16 27.40
N HIS A 487 -1.24 12.32 28.04
CA HIS A 487 -0.68 12.38 29.38
C HIS A 487 -1.56 11.63 30.39
N THR A 488 -2.90 11.73 30.28
CA THR A 488 -3.84 11.03 31.16
C THR A 488 -3.76 9.51 30.98
N ALA A 489 -3.76 9.03 29.74
CA ALA A 489 -3.73 7.60 29.42
C ALA A 489 -2.41 6.91 29.82
N LEU A 490 -1.31 7.64 29.82
CA LEU A 490 0.02 7.12 30.16
C LEU A 490 0.23 6.90 31.66
N ARG A 491 0.86 5.77 31.99
CA ARG A 491 1.45 5.51 33.32
C ARG A 491 2.60 6.49 33.60
N SER A 492 2.94 6.69 34.88
CA SER A 492 4.20 7.36 35.21
C SER A 492 5.38 6.55 34.66
N GLY A 493 6.36 7.22 34.06
CA GLY A 493 7.44 6.59 33.31
C GLY A 493 7.07 6.08 31.90
N GLY A 494 5.80 6.16 31.51
CA GLY A 494 5.34 5.78 30.16
C GLY A 494 5.84 6.72 29.06
N HIS A 495 5.77 6.28 27.80
CA HIS A 495 6.31 7.02 26.65
C HIS A 495 5.22 7.44 25.66
N LEU A 496 5.22 8.73 25.31
CA LEU A 496 4.44 9.29 24.21
C LEU A 496 5.30 9.32 22.94
N VAL A 497 4.78 8.79 21.85
CA VAL A 497 5.43 8.75 20.53
C VAL A 497 4.58 9.54 19.55
N ILE A 498 5.13 10.62 19.00
CA ILE A 498 4.40 11.46 18.04
C ILE A 498 5.21 11.52 16.76
N GLU A 499 4.57 11.22 15.63
CA GLU A 499 5.13 11.43 14.30
C GLU A 499 4.14 12.23 13.47
N VAL A 500 4.56 13.39 12.98
CA VAL A 500 3.68 14.34 12.27
C VAL A 500 4.44 15.03 11.13
N PRO A 501 3.71 15.59 10.14
CA PRO A 501 4.28 16.43 9.11
C PRO A 501 5.09 17.58 9.70
N ASP A 502 6.21 17.87 9.05
CA ASP A 502 7.18 18.85 9.51
C ASP A 502 7.03 20.18 8.75
N PRO A 503 6.36 21.20 9.31
CA PRO A 503 6.15 22.47 8.60
C PRO A 503 7.45 23.23 8.29
N GLU A 504 8.57 22.83 8.90
CA GLU A 504 9.89 23.44 8.71
C GLU A 504 10.68 22.78 7.56
N ALA A 505 10.14 21.69 6.98
CA ALA A 505 10.73 21.00 5.84
C ALA A 505 10.92 21.94 4.65
N ARG A 506 12.08 21.90 4.00
CA ARG A 506 12.32 22.72 2.79
C ARG A 506 11.41 22.32 1.63
N TRP A 507 10.92 21.08 1.59
CA TRP A 507 9.91 20.64 0.63
C TRP A 507 8.64 21.49 0.67
N ALA A 508 8.23 21.94 1.86
CA ALA A 508 7.08 22.81 2.06
C ALA A 508 7.19 24.14 1.28
N ASN A 509 8.42 24.63 1.09
CA ASN A 509 8.73 25.82 0.31
C ASN A 509 8.94 25.49 -1.18
N LEU A 510 9.68 24.42 -1.49
CA LEU A 510 10.03 24.04 -2.87
C LEU A 510 8.83 23.56 -3.68
N LEU A 511 7.96 22.75 -3.08
CA LEU A 511 6.79 22.16 -3.75
C LEU A 511 5.52 23.00 -3.53
N GLY A 512 5.56 23.95 -2.58
CA GLY A 512 4.45 24.84 -2.28
C GLY A 512 3.16 24.08 -1.99
N LYS A 513 2.07 24.40 -2.70
CA LYS A 513 0.78 23.71 -2.56
C LYS A 513 0.80 22.23 -2.97
N TRP A 514 1.78 21.81 -3.78
CA TRP A 514 1.88 20.42 -4.25
C TRP A 514 2.58 19.51 -3.24
N TRP A 515 3.06 20.06 -2.13
CA TRP A 515 3.59 19.27 -1.04
C TRP A 515 2.43 18.56 -0.32
N ILE A 516 2.30 17.26 -0.59
CA ILE A 516 1.18 16.44 -0.09
C ILE A 516 1.01 16.46 1.42
N PRO A 517 2.06 16.55 2.25
CA PRO A 517 1.89 16.68 3.70
C PRO A 517 1.03 17.86 4.14
N TRP A 518 0.74 18.86 3.30
CA TRP A 518 -0.31 19.85 3.62
C TRP A 518 -1.72 19.25 3.68
N LEU A 519 -2.01 18.25 2.84
CA LEU A 519 -3.26 17.47 2.76
C LEU A 519 -4.56 18.22 3.09
N GLN A 520 -4.69 19.47 2.64
CA GLN A 520 -5.88 20.26 2.98
C GLN A 520 -7.14 19.65 2.34
N PRO A 521 -8.27 19.60 3.06
CA PRO A 521 -8.50 20.16 4.40
C PRO A 521 -8.41 19.14 5.55
N GLN A 522 -7.72 18.02 5.36
CA GLN A 522 -7.60 16.97 6.36
C GLN A 522 -6.67 17.39 7.50
N HIS A 523 -5.54 18.05 7.21
CA HIS A 523 -4.59 18.51 8.23
C HIS A 523 -4.93 19.94 8.69
N LEU A 524 -5.40 20.08 9.93
CA LEU A 524 -5.79 21.37 10.50
C LEU A 524 -4.62 22.10 11.18
N HIS A 525 -3.64 21.35 11.68
CA HIS A 525 -2.51 21.90 12.44
C HIS A 525 -1.16 21.31 12.04
N PHE A 526 -0.13 22.14 12.06
CA PHE A 526 1.26 21.74 11.83
C PHE A 526 2.12 22.37 12.93
N VAL A 527 2.38 21.57 13.95
CA VAL A 527 3.18 21.96 15.11
C VAL A 527 4.66 21.83 14.72
N SER A 528 5.46 22.89 14.88
CA SER A 528 6.92 22.78 14.74
C SER A 528 7.50 21.89 15.85
N ILE A 529 8.61 21.20 15.59
CA ILE A 529 9.20 20.30 16.60
C ILE A 529 9.51 21.04 17.90
N GLY A 530 10.00 22.28 17.80
CA GLY A 530 10.32 23.11 18.96
C GLY A 530 9.10 23.54 19.75
N ASN A 531 7.95 23.74 19.09
CA ASN A 531 6.68 23.98 19.78
C ASN A 531 6.21 22.74 20.53
N LEU A 532 6.27 21.57 19.88
CA LEU A 532 5.86 20.31 20.49
C LEU A 532 6.73 20.00 21.72
N ARG A 533 8.06 20.06 21.59
CA ARG A 533 9.00 19.84 22.69
C ARG A 533 8.67 20.71 23.91
N ARG A 534 8.54 22.02 23.71
CA ARG A 534 8.23 22.96 24.81
C ARG A 534 6.88 22.67 25.45
N GLN A 535 5.88 22.28 24.68
CA GLN A 535 4.57 21.94 25.22
C GLN A 535 4.63 20.66 26.06
N LEU A 536 5.31 19.62 25.56
CA LEU A 536 5.53 18.38 26.28
C LEU A 536 6.30 18.60 27.60
N GLU A 537 7.38 19.39 27.57
CA GLU A 537 8.17 19.75 28.76
C GLU A 537 7.32 20.47 29.82
N LYS A 538 6.46 21.41 29.40
CA LYS A 538 5.53 22.10 30.31
C LYS A 538 4.52 21.15 30.96
N MET A 539 4.17 20.07 30.27
CA MET A 539 3.24 19.05 30.75
C MET A 539 3.91 17.97 31.60
N GLY A 540 5.20 18.15 31.95
CA GLY A 540 5.92 17.19 32.78
C GLY A 540 6.46 15.99 32.01
N PHE A 541 6.61 16.08 30.70
CA PHE A 541 7.38 15.08 29.93
C PHE A 541 8.86 15.46 29.83
N THR A 542 9.71 14.45 29.75
CA THR A 542 11.11 14.59 29.30
C THR A 542 11.21 14.08 27.87
N VAL A 543 11.57 14.95 26.92
CA VAL A 543 11.83 14.51 25.53
C VAL A 543 13.15 13.73 25.49
N VAL A 544 13.07 12.44 25.11
CA VAL A 544 14.22 11.52 25.06
C VAL A 544 14.73 11.29 23.64
N LEU A 545 13.94 11.64 22.62
CA LEU A 545 14.33 11.52 21.22
C LEU A 545 13.61 12.54 20.34
N GLU A 546 14.36 13.13 19.42
CA GLU A 546 13.85 13.89 18.27
C GLU A 546 14.52 13.34 17.00
N GLN A 547 13.72 12.99 15.98
CA GLN A 547 14.20 12.40 14.74
C GLN A 547 13.50 13.01 13.53
N ARG A 548 14.27 13.28 12.47
CA ARG A 548 13.73 13.70 11.16
C ARG A 548 14.06 12.71 10.06
N ALA A 549 15.25 12.11 10.10
CA ALA A 549 15.72 11.18 9.05
C ALA A 549 14.87 9.90 8.98
N GLU A 550 14.57 9.31 10.13
CA GLU A 550 13.83 8.05 10.25
C GLU A 550 12.31 8.23 10.11
N ALA A 551 11.82 9.45 10.35
CA ALA A 551 10.42 9.82 10.14
C ALA A 551 10.11 10.20 8.68
N HIS A 552 11.14 10.52 7.88
CA HIS A 552 10.96 10.95 6.51
C HIS A 552 10.42 9.84 5.61
N GLU A 553 9.30 10.13 4.94
CA GLU A 553 8.75 9.30 3.86
C GLU A 553 9.25 9.82 2.49
N PRO A 554 10.15 9.11 1.79
CA PRO A 554 10.77 9.60 0.55
C PRO A 554 9.82 9.43 -0.63
N ILE A 555 8.76 10.24 -0.67
CA ILE A 555 7.72 10.23 -1.71
C ILE A 555 7.30 11.64 -2.14
N ASP A 556 8.03 12.69 -1.74
CA ASP A 556 7.60 14.08 -1.93
C ASP A 556 7.53 14.47 -3.41
N LEU A 557 8.54 14.11 -4.22
CA LEU A 557 8.55 14.41 -5.65
C LEU A 557 7.51 13.57 -6.39
N LEU A 558 7.44 12.26 -6.09
CA LEU A 558 6.46 11.35 -6.68
C LEU A 558 5.04 11.83 -6.39
N SER A 559 4.75 12.16 -5.13
CA SER A 559 3.43 12.61 -4.69
C SER A 559 3.07 13.98 -5.26
N ALA A 560 4.03 14.90 -5.37
CA ALA A 560 3.80 16.19 -6.03
C ALA A 560 3.53 16.03 -7.54
N ALA A 561 4.31 15.19 -8.23
CA ALA A 561 4.13 14.89 -9.65
C ALA A 561 2.78 14.21 -9.91
N TRP A 562 2.43 13.20 -9.11
CA TRP A 562 1.15 12.50 -9.15
C TRP A 562 0.00 13.47 -8.94
N THR A 563 0.00 14.20 -7.83
CA THR A 563 -1.07 15.15 -7.51
C THR A 563 -1.25 16.19 -8.59
N ARG A 564 -0.16 16.72 -9.15
CA ARG A 564 -0.22 17.66 -10.27
C ARG A 564 -0.83 17.03 -11.53
N LEU A 565 -0.37 15.84 -11.92
CA LEU A 565 -0.90 15.12 -13.08
C LEU A 565 -2.38 14.75 -12.90
N SER A 566 -2.77 14.25 -11.74
CA SER A 566 -4.15 13.88 -11.46
C SER A 566 -5.07 15.10 -11.49
N ASN A 567 -4.63 16.25 -10.97
CA ASN A 567 -5.39 17.51 -11.04
C ASN A 567 -5.50 18.06 -12.48
N LEU A 568 -4.47 17.91 -13.32
CA LEU A 568 -4.57 18.24 -14.76
C LEU A 568 -5.58 17.34 -15.48
N ALA A 569 -5.69 16.08 -15.04
CA ALA A 569 -6.60 15.08 -15.57
C ALA A 569 -7.96 15.02 -14.86
N ALA A 570 -8.37 16.09 -14.18
CA ALA A 570 -9.54 16.08 -13.31
C ALA A 570 -10.88 15.92 -14.02
N GLY A 571 -11.01 16.48 -15.23
CA GLY A 571 -12.25 16.43 -15.98
C GLY A 571 -12.73 15.02 -16.33
N GLY A 572 -11.85 14.01 -16.31
CA GLY A 572 -12.18 12.62 -16.63
C GLY A 572 -12.46 11.70 -15.45
N GLU A 573 -12.54 12.25 -14.22
CA GLU A 573 -12.81 11.49 -13.00
C GLU A 573 -14.30 11.58 -12.65
N ASP A 574 -14.90 10.46 -12.26
CA ASP A 574 -16.28 10.42 -11.82
C ASP A 574 -16.33 10.50 -10.30
N LEU A 575 -16.83 11.62 -9.76
CA LEU A 575 -16.84 11.94 -8.34
C LEU A 575 -18.25 12.40 -7.94
N PRO A 576 -18.74 12.08 -6.72
CA PRO A 576 -20.13 12.34 -6.37
C PRO A 576 -20.42 13.83 -6.12
N TRP A 577 -19.41 14.64 -5.80
CA TRP A 577 -19.53 16.10 -5.72
C TRP A 577 -19.47 16.80 -7.09
N TYR A 578 -19.29 16.05 -8.19
CA TYR A 578 -19.50 16.58 -9.54
C TYR A 578 -20.96 16.44 -9.95
N PRO A 579 -21.49 17.35 -10.80
CA PRO A 579 -22.92 17.34 -11.14
C PRO A 579 -23.30 16.17 -12.07
N ALA A 580 -22.35 15.62 -12.83
CA ALA A 580 -22.61 14.56 -13.80
C ALA A 580 -21.34 13.73 -14.07
N LYS A 581 -21.55 12.53 -14.66
CA LYS A 581 -20.47 11.67 -15.14
C LYS A 581 -19.61 12.36 -16.20
N PRO A 582 -18.29 12.08 -16.25
CA PRO A 582 -17.45 12.58 -17.31
C PRO A 582 -17.81 11.91 -18.65
N ASP A 583 -17.81 12.71 -19.72
CA ASP A 583 -17.99 12.20 -21.08
C ASP A 583 -16.79 11.30 -21.51
N PRO A 584 -16.98 10.43 -22.52
CA PRO A 584 -15.93 9.52 -22.98
C PRO A 584 -14.63 10.23 -23.41
N THR A 585 -14.73 11.44 -23.97
CA THR A 585 -13.58 12.23 -24.40
C THR A 585 -12.74 12.64 -23.20
N ARG A 586 -13.37 13.11 -22.12
CA ARG A 586 -12.68 13.45 -20.87
C ARG A 586 -12.04 12.24 -20.21
N LYS A 587 -12.70 11.08 -20.22
CA LYS A 587 -12.11 9.81 -19.76
C LYS A 587 -10.87 9.44 -20.57
N ALA A 588 -10.93 9.58 -21.89
CA ALA A 588 -9.79 9.33 -22.78
C ALA A 588 -8.63 10.33 -22.55
N ILE A 589 -8.93 11.62 -22.38
CA ILE A 589 -7.92 12.65 -22.05
C ILE A 589 -7.25 12.32 -20.72
N ARG A 590 -8.00 11.89 -19.71
CA ARG A 590 -7.43 11.46 -18.42
C ARG A 590 -6.49 10.27 -18.62
N ALA A 591 -6.95 9.22 -19.30
CA ALA A 591 -6.12 8.04 -19.55
C ALA A 591 -4.82 8.41 -20.29
N ALA A 592 -4.91 9.23 -21.34
CA ALA A 592 -3.76 9.73 -22.09
C ALA A 592 -2.82 10.57 -21.21
N THR A 593 -3.36 11.48 -20.37
CA THR A 593 -2.57 12.32 -19.47
C THR A 593 -1.79 11.49 -18.46
N LEU A 594 -2.43 10.48 -17.85
CA LEU A 594 -1.77 9.59 -16.90
C LEU A 594 -0.73 8.70 -17.59
N ALA A 595 -1.02 8.19 -18.79
CA ALA A 595 -0.07 7.40 -19.56
C ALA A 595 1.17 8.21 -19.96
N ILE A 596 0.98 9.42 -20.50
CA ILE A 596 2.07 10.34 -20.89
C ILE A 596 2.86 10.82 -19.65
N GLY A 597 2.19 10.98 -18.52
CA GLY A 597 2.82 11.36 -17.25
C GLY A 597 3.64 10.26 -16.58
N SER A 598 3.44 8.99 -16.94
CA SER A 598 4.10 7.85 -16.30
C SER A 598 5.64 7.91 -16.24
N PRO A 599 6.38 8.40 -17.27
CA PRO A 599 7.83 8.52 -17.18
C PRO A 599 8.26 9.59 -16.16
N VAL A 600 7.45 10.63 -15.97
CA VAL A 600 7.70 11.67 -14.96
C VAL A 600 7.51 11.10 -13.56
N LEU A 601 6.47 10.29 -13.35
CA LEU A 601 6.24 9.59 -12.08
C LEU A 601 7.39 8.64 -11.73
N LEU A 602 7.86 7.87 -12.72
CA LEU A 602 9.02 7.00 -12.53
C LEU A 602 10.28 7.79 -12.19
N ALA A 603 10.57 8.87 -12.93
CA ALA A 603 11.71 9.73 -12.66
C ALA A 603 11.64 10.37 -11.26
N ALA A 604 10.45 10.81 -10.84
CA ALA A 604 10.22 11.38 -9.52
C ALA A 604 10.43 10.34 -8.41
N SER A 605 9.94 9.12 -8.57
CA SER A 605 10.16 8.02 -7.63
C SER A 605 11.65 7.67 -7.49
N LEU A 606 12.38 7.60 -8.61
CA LEU A 606 13.82 7.37 -8.59
C LEU A 606 14.59 8.52 -7.92
N ALA A 607 14.15 9.77 -8.15
CA ALA A 607 14.75 10.94 -7.53
C ALA A 607 14.53 10.96 -6.01
N ASP A 608 13.32 10.65 -5.53
CA ASP A 608 13.04 10.51 -4.09
C ASP A 608 13.95 9.44 -3.46
N GLY A 609 14.09 8.28 -4.11
CA GLY A 609 14.99 7.20 -3.66
C GLY A 609 16.45 7.63 -3.60
N ALA A 610 16.92 8.39 -4.59
CA ALA A 610 18.30 8.90 -4.65
C ALA A 610 18.58 10.00 -3.61
N LEU A 611 17.57 10.81 -3.26
CA LEU A 611 17.69 11.90 -2.29
C LEU A 611 17.59 11.42 -0.84
N ARG A 612 16.93 10.27 -0.59
CA ARG A 612 16.69 9.71 0.75
C ARG A 612 17.92 9.75 1.68
N PRO A 613 19.13 9.30 1.28
CA PRO A 613 20.30 9.29 2.19
C PRO A 613 20.78 10.68 2.59
N PHE A 614 20.44 11.70 1.81
CA PHE A 614 20.86 13.09 2.02
C PHE A 614 19.74 13.97 2.60
N ALA A 615 18.52 13.45 2.69
CA ALA A 615 17.33 14.24 3.01
C ALA A 615 17.49 15.02 4.32
N ALA A 616 17.95 14.37 5.40
CA ALA A 616 18.15 15.02 6.69
C ALA A 616 19.19 16.15 6.63
N ARG A 617 20.36 15.90 6.01
CA ARG A 617 21.41 16.92 5.85
C ARG A 617 20.95 18.11 5.03
N LEU A 618 20.09 17.87 4.05
CA LEU A 618 19.57 18.91 3.16
C LEU A 618 18.34 19.64 3.71
N GLY A 619 17.77 19.21 4.85
CA GLY A 619 16.51 19.73 5.39
C GLY A 619 15.29 19.36 4.55
N LEU A 620 15.34 18.22 3.86
CA LEU A 620 14.32 17.68 2.96
C LEU A 620 13.52 16.54 3.60
N THR A 621 13.44 16.51 4.94
CA THR A 621 12.64 15.54 5.68
C THR A 621 11.23 16.08 5.85
N ASN A 622 10.22 15.34 5.42
CA ASN A 622 8.83 15.81 5.38
C ASN A 622 8.02 15.56 6.66
N ALA A 623 8.58 14.82 7.62
CA ALA A 623 8.00 14.55 8.91
C ALA A 623 9.10 14.51 9.99
N TYR A 624 8.68 14.62 11.24
CA TYR A 624 9.54 14.39 12.40
C TYR A 624 8.86 13.44 13.38
N ARG A 625 9.66 12.79 14.21
CA ARG A 625 9.23 11.94 15.34
C ARG A 625 9.81 12.47 16.65
N VAL A 626 8.98 12.53 17.68
CA VAL A 626 9.36 12.83 19.06
C VAL A 626 8.97 11.66 19.95
N ILE A 627 9.89 11.23 20.83
CA ILE A 627 9.57 10.33 21.94
C ILE A 627 9.77 11.10 23.24
N ALA A 628 8.76 11.10 24.10
CA ALA A 628 8.79 11.80 25.37
C ALA A 628 8.34 10.88 26.49
N ARG A 629 9.09 10.85 27.59
CA ARG A 629 8.78 10.04 28.78
C ARG A 629 8.03 10.89 29.80
N LYS A 630 6.88 10.40 30.27
CA LYS A 630 6.11 11.02 31.36
C LYS A 630 6.90 10.88 32.67
N SER A 631 6.94 11.95 33.47
CA SER A 631 7.67 11.97 34.74
C SER A 631 7.09 11.04 35.80
#